data_AF-A0A0B4HRQ1-F1
#
_entry.id   AF-A0A0B4HRQ1-F1
#
_cell.length_a   1.000
_cell.length_b   1.000
_cell.length_c   1.000
_cell.angle_alpha   90.00
_cell.angle_beta   90.00
_cell.angle_gamma   90.00
#
_symmetry.space_group_name_H-M   'P 1'
#
loop_
_entity.id
_entity.type
_entity.pdbx_description
1 polymer ?
#
loop_
_entity_poly.entity_id
_entity_poly.type
_entity_poly.pdbx_seq_one_letter_code
_entity_poly.pdbx_strand_id
1 'polypeptide(L)'
;MQPNGLVLMKSNCVPVSLQDTPNVCSGNKQDAIVIWPKEEYAGRNELRYVNLDGGGQDVLDGLVPEEMAITRRTEAILALKSGQDSKGFYRAKRQAIWPEVWNKGPRKADKIVLESPDLRQWNISITEVYANCPGTKPGSSRIRCELNNENKGFYAWSKITLALGATSSSRIVLPLIQTSYVKDAGSTDTSIFPQPRAITVHAAPVAEQERARLRRQMKWADFQPTGFYLNPETSLTITASGIDTNRLKPEILVGTPALVHPDRRDEQMPAQLEASKPLKNGANTISSRLGGIIYIRYVKQAGQSRRPIAVSLGNTAQPFPLFRQGVTTDNQWKAMLRATKVPFAEQSGEHVIITGLAADAKIHAEKGQEQQALLSTYTDIIGAQDKKVFDDAYVFTKLVMLEQVRVAFGGDRFYHEMHKRSRSGPIQAADANVKHYFMTLAAQIAGKNLSGYFTKWGLKPEPRTLEEMSKYPLPTRDYTTVPVYGGR
;
A
#
# COMPACT_ATOMS: atom_id res chain seq x y z
N MET A 1 -38.93 47.90 -48.17
CA MET A 1 -40.05 47.55 -47.26
C MET A 1 -39.47 47.21 -45.88
N GLN A 2 -39.63 48.12 -44.91
CA GLN A 2 -39.92 47.81 -43.49
C GLN A 2 -41.44 48.04 -43.29
N PRO A 3 -42.12 47.62 -42.19
CA PRO A 3 -41.83 47.72 -40.73
C PRO A 3 -41.24 46.40 -40.15
N ASN A 4 -41.10 46.09 -38.85
CA ASN A 4 -40.92 46.75 -37.51
C ASN A 4 -40.44 45.62 -36.54
N GLY A 5 -39.91 45.79 -35.32
CA GLY A 5 -39.43 46.92 -34.50
C GLY A 5 -38.20 46.42 -33.66
N LEU A 6 -37.43 47.17 -32.87
CA LEU A 6 -37.67 48.20 -31.82
C LEU A 6 -38.27 47.63 -30.49
N VAL A 7 -37.69 47.78 -29.29
CA VAL A 7 -36.32 48.29 -28.91
C VAL A 7 -35.98 48.09 -27.40
N LEU A 8 -34.70 47.79 -27.06
CA LEU A 8 -33.90 48.16 -25.84
C LEU A 8 -34.43 47.81 -24.40
N MET A 9 -33.65 47.86 -23.29
CA MET A 9 -32.33 48.49 -23.04
C MET A 9 -31.51 47.86 -21.87
N LYS A 10 -30.17 47.85 -22.03
CA LYS A 10 -29.07 47.98 -21.01
C LYS A 10 -28.89 46.90 -19.90
N SER A 11 -27.69 46.71 -19.35
CA SER A 11 -26.43 47.50 -19.46
C SER A 11 -25.15 46.67 -19.66
N ASN A 12 -24.17 47.28 -20.35
CA ASN A 12 -22.83 46.77 -20.68
C ASN A 12 -21.85 47.08 -19.51
N CYS A 13 -20.65 46.50 -19.39
CA CYS A 13 -19.49 46.74 -20.26
C CYS A 13 -18.34 45.72 -20.11
N VAL A 14 -17.68 45.49 -21.24
CA VAL A 14 -16.32 44.91 -21.42
C VAL A 14 -15.44 46.08 -21.91
N PRO A 15 -14.15 46.20 -21.53
CA PRO A 15 -13.11 46.13 -22.57
C PRO A 15 -11.69 45.64 -22.16
N VAL A 16 -11.12 44.79 -23.04
CA VAL A 16 -9.81 44.94 -23.74
C VAL A 16 -8.43 44.65 -23.08
N SER A 17 -7.71 43.80 -23.83
CA SER A 17 -6.27 43.46 -24.05
C SER A 17 -5.07 43.93 -23.19
N LEU A 18 -4.15 42.96 -23.03
CA LEU A 18 -2.69 43.00 -23.31
C LEU A 18 -2.02 44.38 -23.50
N GLN A 19 -1.07 44.74 -22.62
CA GLN A 19 0.37 44.77 -22.92
C GLN A 19 1.20 45.06 -21.65
N ASP A 20 2.51 44.80 -21.74
CA ASP A 20 3.63 45.25 -20.90
C ASP A 20 3.74 44.86 -19.40
N THR A 21 4.87 44.24 -19.08
CA THR A 21 5.55 44.29 -17.76
C THR A 21 6.12 45.71 -17.55
N PRO A 22 6.32 46.23 -16.31
CA PRO A 22 7.02 45.52 -15.23
C PRO A 22 6.71 45.93 -13.76
N ASN A 23 7.55 45.40 -12.85
CA ASN A 23 7.93 45.89 -11.52
C ASN A 23 7.10 45.56 -10.26
N VAL A 24 7.67 44.61 -9.50
CA VAL A 24 8.08 44.72 -8.08
C VAL A 24 7.13 45.43 -7.10
N CYS A 25 6.58 44.64 -6.17
CA CYS A 25 6.55 45.00 -4.75
C CYS A 25 6.90 43.76 -3.89
N SER A 26 7.81 43.96 -2.94
CA SER A 26 8.39 42.93 -2.06
C SER A 26 7.51 42.60 -0.85
N GLY A 27 7.55 41.36 -0.36
CA GLY A 27 6.90 41.01 0.92
C GLY A 27 7.10 39.56 1.38
N ASN A 28 8.18 39.31 2.12
CA ASN A 28 8.44 38.21 3.06
C ASN A 28 7.97 36.77 2.73
N LYS A 29 8.97 35.88 2.57
CA LYS A 29 8.76 34.42 2.64
C LYS A 29 8.47 33.97 4.08
N GLN A 30 7.34 33.30 4.28
CA GLN A 30 7.22 32.19 5.23
C GLN A 30 6.59 31.02 4.47
N ASP A 31 7.31 29.90 4.41
CA ASP A 31 6.93 28.75 3.59
C ASP A 31 5.78 27.95 4.21
N ALA A 32 4.55 28.35 3.89
CA ALA A 32 3.34 27.60 4.24
C ALA A 32 3.18 26.38 3.31
N ILE A 33 3.66 25.21 3.75
CA ILE A 33 3.43 23.93 3.07
C ILE A 33 1.92 23.65 3.06
N VAL A 34 1.33 23.63 1.87
CA VAL A 34 -0.11 23.38 1.69
C VAL A 34 -0.39 21.88 1.65
N ILE A 35 -1.25 21.42 2.54
CA ILE A 35 -1.76 20.05 2.61
C ILE A 35 -3.03 19.97 1.77
N TRP A 36 -3.20 18.90 1.00
CA TRP A 36 -4.34 18.70 0.11
C TRP A 36 -5.02 17.32 0.34
N PRO A 37 -6.37 17.22 0.30
CA PRO A 37 -7.14 15.98 0.41
C PRO A 37 -7.22 15.22 -0.93
N LYS A 38 -7.06 13.89 -0.90
CA LYS A 38 -6.95 12.99 -2.06
C LYS A 38 -8.31 12.46 -2.55
N GLU A 39 -8.68 12.72 -3.80
CA GLU A 39 -9.79 12.07 -4.54
C GLU A 39 -9.21 11.20 -5.69
N GLU A 40 -9.66 9.96 -5.91
CA GLU A 40 -9.13 9.07 -6.98
C GLU A 40 -10.13 8.81 -8.12
N TYR A 41 -9.65 8.94 -9.36
CA TYR A 41 -10.35 8.67 -10.61
C TYR A 41 -9.52 7.71 -11.49
N ALA A 42 -10.17 6.71 -12.11
CA ALA A 42 -9.49 5.69 -12.92
C ALA A 42 -9.88 5.76 -14.40
N GLY A 43 -8.92 6.06 -15.27
CA GLY A 43 -9.01 5.92 -16.72
C GLY A 43 -8.26 4.69 -17.21
N ARG A 44 -8.70 4.07 -18.32
CA ARG A 44 -8.06 2.87 -18.90
C ARG A 44 -7.53 3.15 -20.31
N ASN A 45 -6.27 2.81 -20.55
CA ASN A 45 -5.73 2.59 -21.88
C ASN A 45 -5.69 1.08 -22.17
N GLU A 46 -6.10 0.67 -23.38
CA GLU A 46 -5.96 -0.70 -23.86
C GLU A 46 -4.95 -0.79 -25.01
N LEU A 47 -3.73 -1.23 -24.70
CA LEU A 47 -2.73 -1.62 -25.68
C LEU A 47 -2.98 -3.09 -26.06
N ARG A 48 -3.26 -3.36 -27.34
CA ARG A 48 -3.47 -4.71 -27.89
C ARG A 48 -2.26 -5.08 -28.73
N TYR A 49 -1.49 -6.07 -28.28
CA TYR A 49 -0.41 -6.62 -29.09
C TYR A 49 -0.92 -7.04 -30.48
N VAL A 50 -0.15 -6.73 -31.52
CA VAL A 50 -0.38 -7.21 -32.87
C VAL A 50 0.91 -7.88 -33.30
N ASN A 51 0.88 -9.19 -33.48
CA ASN A 51 1.94 -9.88 -34.20
C ASN A 51 1.65 -9.70 -35.69
N LEU A 52 2.65 -9.26 -36.44
CA LEU A 52 2.68 -9.55 -37.87
C LEU A 52 3.14 -11.00 -37.97
N ASP A 53 2.16 -11.91 -38.09
CA ASP A 53 2.20 -13.22 -38.79
C ASP A 53 1.13 -14.16 -38.19
N GLY A 54 0.17 -14.61 -39.03
CA GLY A 54 -0.67 -15.79 -38.74
C GLY A 54 -2.07 -15.59 -38.11
N GLY A 55 -3.06 -15.32 -38.97
CA GLY A 55 -4.46 -15.80 -38.94
C GLY A 55 -5.27 -15.99 -37.64
N GLY A 56 -6.45 -15.33 -37.56
CA GLY A 56 -7.56 -15.70 -36.66
C GLY A 56 -8.62 -14.60 -36.51
N GLN A 57 -9.86 -14.83 -36.95
CA GLN A 57 -11.03 -13.97 -36.69
C GLN A 57 -11.83 -14.48 -35.48
N ASP A 58 -12.46 -13.57 -34.72
CA ASP A 58 -13.92 -13.58 -34.49
C ASP A 58 -14.39 -12.29 -33.76
N VAL A 59 -15.72 -12.07 -33.67
CA VAL A 59 -16.36 -10.73 -33.75
C VAL A 59 -17.44 -10.48 -32.66
N LEU A 60 -17.83 -9.20 -32.48
CA LEU A 60 -19.03 -8.64 -31.78
C LEU A 60 -18.98 -8.63 -30.22
N ASP A 61 -19.54 -7.67 -29.47
CA ASP A 61 -20.07 -6.29 -29.71
C ASP A 61 -19.95 -5.48 -28.38
N GLY A 62 -19.96 -4.13 -28.35
CA GLY A 62 -21.15 -3.25 -28.20
C GLY A 62 -21.76 -3.30 -26.79
N LEU A 63 -22.10 -2.23 -26.04
CA LEU A 63 -22.17 -0.77 -26.25
C LEU A 63 -22.06 -0.04 -24.90
N VAL A 64 -21.98 1.31 -24.90
CA VAL A 64 -22.09 2.18 -23.71
C VAL A 64 -23.57 2.55 -23.47
N PRO A 65 -24.02 2.66 -22.21
CA PRO A 65 -25.06 3.63 -21.84
C PRO A 65 -24.50 4.76 -20.94
N GLU A 66 -24.80 6.01 -21.31
CA GLU A 66 -24.87 7.09 -20.34
C GLU A 66 -26.16 6.93 -19.51
N GLU A 67 -26.08 7.08 -18.19
CA GLU A 67 -27.06 7.88 -17.46
C GLU A 67 -26.51 8.34 -16.09
N MET A 68 -26.85 9.57 -15.71
CA MET A 68 -26.37 10.20 -14.47
C MET A 68 -27.38 10.01 -13.33
N ALA A 69 -26.91 9.52 -12.19
CA ALA A 69 -27.60 9.69 -10.91
C ALA A 69 -26.68 10.43 -9.93
N ILE A 70 -26.99 11.70 -9.66
CA ILE A 70 -26.23 12.57 -8.76
C ILE A 70 -26.65 12.33 -7.30
N THR A 71 -25.68 12.12 -6.42
CA THR A 71 -25.80 12.47 -4.99
C THR A 71 -24.74 13.53 -4.66
N ARG A 72 -25.19 14.67 -4.13
CA ARG A 72 -24.39 15.90 -3.92
C ARG A 72 -23.45 15.78 -2.70
N ARG A 73 -22.34 16.53 -2.56
CA ARG A 73 -21.43 17.26 -3.47
C ARG A 73 -20.31 17.86 -2.59
N THR A 74 -19.03 17.57 -2.88
CA THR A 74 -17.80 18.41 -2.70
C THR A 74 -16.57 17.51 -3.01
N GLU A 75 -15.50 17.88 -3.75
CA GLU A 75 -15.10 19.23 -4.25
C GLU A 75 -14.67 19.39 -5.73
N ALA A 76 -13.97 18.47 -6.41
CA ALA A 76 -13.47 18.72 -7.79
C ALA A 76 -13.87 17.66 -8.83
N ILE A 77 -14.77 18.00 -9.77
CA ILE A 77 -15.19 17.08 -10.84
C ILE A 77 -14.09 16.98 -11.91
N LEU A 78 -13.20 16.00 -11.76
CA LEU A 78 -12.17 15.74 -12.76
C LEU A 78 -12.59 14.67 -13.79
N ALA A 79 -11.96 14.72 -14.96
CA ALA A 79 -12.04 13.68 -15.98
C ALA A 79 -10.63 13.32 -16.47
N LEU A 80 -10.39 12.01 -16.67
CA LEU A 80 -9.20 11.48 -17.33
C LEU A 80 -9.63 10.78 -18.62
N LYS A 81 -9.01 11.16 -19.74
CA LYS A 81 -8.99 10.40 -20.99
C LYS A 81 -7.54 10.12 -21.30
N SER A 82 -7.27 9.10 -22.10
CA SER A 82 -5.95 8.92 -22.67
C SER A 82 -6.07 8.27 -24.04
N GLY A 83 -5.24 8.71 -24.98
CA GLY A 83 -5.07 8.08 -26.29
C GLY A 83 -3.67 7.49 -26.45
N GLN A 84 -3.43 6.87 -27.60
CA GLN A 84 -2.20 6.14 -27.91
C GLN A 84 -2.01 6.03 -29.43
N ASP A 85 -0.76 6.11 -29.92
CA ASP A 85 -0.47 6.23 -31.37
C ASP A 85 -1.05 5.07 -32.21
N SER A 86 -1.10 3.87 -31.62
CA SER A 86 -1.56 2.64 -32.26
C SER A 86 -2.25 1.74 -31.23
N LYS A 87 -3.07 0.80 -31.68
CA LYS A 87 -3.48 -0.30 -30.79
C LYS A 87 -2.32 -1.28 -30.54
N GLY A 88 -1.43 -1.49 -31.53
CA GLY A 88 -0.27 -2.37 -31.48
C GLY A 88 1.03 -1.69 -31.04
N PHE A 89 1.65 -2.22 -29.99
CA PHE A 89 2.95 -1.80 -29.46
C PHE A 89 4.04 -2.82 -29.86
N TYR A 90 4.86 -2.47 -30.85
CA TYR A 90 5.88 -3.36 -31.40
C TYR A 90 7.23 -3.22 -30.67
N ARG A 91 7.94 -4.34 -30.49
CA ARG A 91 9.28 -4.37 -29.88
C ARG A 91 10.23 -3.42 -30.61
N ALA A 92 11.06 -2.68 -29.85
CA ALA A 92 11.98 -1.65 -30.34
C ALA A 92 11.35 -0.45 -31.09
N LYS A 93 10.03 -0.44 -31.35
CA LYS A 93 9.33 0.78 -31.77
C LYS A 93 8.97 1.61 -30.55
N ARG A 94 8.95 2.92 -30.75
CA ARG A 94 8.42 3.89 -29.80
C ARG A 94 6.92 4.04 -30.03
N GLN A 95 6.18 4.17 -28.94
CA GLN A 95 4.76 4.47 -28.96
C GLN A 95 4.46 5.54 -27.93
N ALA A 96 3.85 6.65 -28.35
CA ALA A 96 3.29 7.60 -27.42
C ALA A 96 1.92 7.18 -26.92
N ILE A 97 1.69 7.50 -25.65
CA ILE A 97 0.37 7.72 -25.10
C ILE A 97 0.20 9.22 -24.82
N TRP A 98 -1.03 9.71 -24.87
CA TRP A 98 -1.37 11.06 -24.44
C TRP A 98 -2.50 11.03 -23.42
N PRO A 99 -2.18 11.07 -22.12
CA PRO A 99 -3.19 11.38 -21.13
C PRO A 99 -3.64 12.84 -21.26
N GLU A 100 -4.94 13.02 -21.11
CA GLU A 100 -5.66 14.29 -21.13
C GLU A 100 -6.44 14.39 -19.81
N VAL A 101 -6.18 15.44 -19.04
CA VAL A 101 -6.75 15.71 -17.72
C VAL A 101 -7.58 16.98 -17.79
N TRP A 102 -8.83 16.95 -17.30
CA TRP A 102 -9.68 18.14 -17.19
C TRP A 102 -10.20 18.34 -15.78
N ASN A 103 -10.29 19.60 -15.35
CA ASN A 103 -11.17 20.01 -14.25
C ASN A 103 -12.49 20.58 -14.80
N LYS A 104 -13.53 19.75 -14.83
CA LYS A 104 -14.91 20.12 -15.19
C LYS A 104 -15.73 20.57 -13.97
N GLY A 105 -15.11 20.62 -12.78
CA GLY A 105 -15.75 20.97 -11.52
C GLY A 105 -16.03 22.46 -11.37
N PRO A 106 -16.95 22.83 -10.45
CA PRO A 106 -17.20 24.22 -10.11
C PRO A 106 -16.08 24.85 -9.26
N ARG A 107 -15.21 24.05 -8.63
CA ARG A 107 -14.07 24.47 -7.81
C ARG A 107 -12.75 24.05 -8.45
N LYS A 108 -11.68 24.70 -8.02
CA LYS A 108 -10.28 24.41 -8.38
C LYS A 108 -9.84 23.04 -7.84
N ALA A 109 -8.95 22.37 -8.56
CA ALA A 109 -8.15 21.26 -8.05
C ALA A 109 -6.70 21.75 -7.96
N ASP A 110 -6.26 22.07 -6.76
CA ASP A 110 -4.97 22.71 -6.53
C ASP A 110 -3.75 21.83 -6.82
N LYS A 111 -3.90 20.51 -6.83
CA LYS A 111 -2.94 19.59 -7.43
C LYS A 111 -3.68 18.43 -8.10
N ILE A 112 -3.10 17.87 -9.16
CA ILE A 112 -3.55 16.63 -9.78
C ILE A 112 -2.31 15.76 -10.02
N VAL A 113 -2.30 14.55 -9.49
CA VAL A 113 -1.24 13.57 -9.72
C VAL A 113 -1.78 12.45 -10.60
N LEU A 114 -1.22 12.31 -11.80
CA LEU A 114 -1.50 11.19 -12.69
C LEU A 114 -0.34 10.21 -12.63
N GLU A 115 -0.56 8.96 -12.21
CA GLU A 115 0.52 7.98 -12.07
C GLU A 115 0.22 6.59 -12.65
N SER A 116 1.27 5.88 -13.05
CA SER A 116 1.22 4.48 -13.46
C SER A 116 1.84 3.54 -12.42
N PRO A 117 1.53 2.22 -12.49
CA PRO A 117 2.39 1.18 -11.92
C PRO A 117 3.83 1.24 -12.48
N ASP A 118 4.75 0.50 -11.86
CA ASP A 118 6.12 0.37 -12.34
C ASP A 118 6.17 -0.32 -13.71
N LEU A 119 6.63 0.40 -14.72
CA LEU A 119 6.64 -0.02 -16.12
C LEU A 119 7.63 -1.15 -16.40
N ARG A 120 8.63 -1.35 -15.52
CA ARG A 120 9.63 -2.42 -15.66
C ARG A 120 9.00 -3.81 -15.57
N GLN A 121 7.83 -3.94 -14.91
CA GLN A 121 7.07 -5.20 -14.86
C GLN A 121 6.65 -5.71 -16.25
N TRP A 122 6.58 -4.83 -17.25
CA TRP A 122 6.26 -5.15 -18.65
C TRP A 122 7.47 -4.95 -19.59
N ASN A 123 8.66 -4.71 -19.02
CA ASN A 123 9.86 -4.29 -19.75
C ASN A 123 9.63 -3.03 -20.62
N ILE A 124 8.82 -2.09 -20.13
CA ILE A 124 8.58 -0.80 -20.77
C ILE A 124 9.51 0.25 -20.15
N SER A 125 10.09 1.09 -21.00
CA SER A 125 10.88 2.25 -20.60
C SER A 125 10.26 3.54 -21.13
N ILE A 126 10.36 4.63 -20.35
CA ILE A 126 9.99 5.97 -20.82
C ILE A 126 11.19 6.55 -21.55
N THR A 127 11.01 6.90 -22.82
CA THR A 127 12.09 7.38 -23.70
C THR A 127 12.01 8.87 -23.99
N GLU A 128 10.82 9.46 -23.91
CA GLU A 128 10.58 10.88 -24.16
C GLU A 128 9.33 11.32 -23.40
N VAL A 129 9.31 12.56 -22.95
CA VAL A 129 8.15 13.20 -22.33
C VAL A 129 8.05 14.60 -22.91
N TYR A 130 6.91 14.91 -23.51
CA TYR A 130 6.61 16.20 -24.12
C TYR A 130 5.30 16.75 -23.53
N ALA A 131 5.15 18.08 -23.52
CA ALA A 131 4.09 18.81 -22.81
C ALA A 131 4.04 18.52 -21.29
N ASN A 132 2.96 18.94 -20.62
CA ASN A 132 2.91 19.04 -19.16
C ASN A 132 2.83 17.66 -18.48
N CYS A 133 3.97 17.12 -18.05
CA CYS A 133 4.05 16.00 -17.09
C CYS A 133 5.22 16.17 -16.09
N PRO A 134 5.14 17.13 -15.15
CA PRO A 134 6.19 17.34 -14.15
C PRO A 134 6.34 16.10 -13.27
N GLY A 135 7.56 15.58 -13.10
CA GLY A 135 7.82 14.35 -12.32
C GLY A 135 8.10 13.10 -13.18
N THR A 136 7.86 13.14 -14.50
CA THR A 136 8.28 12.08 -15.43
C THR A 136 9.41 12.59 -16.33
N LYS A 137 10.48 11.80 -16.48
CA LYS A 137 11.59 12.06 -17.39
C LYS A 137 11.99 10.76 -18.10
N PRO A 138 12.75 10.82 -19.21
CA PRO A 138 13.36 9.63 -19.80
C PRO A 138 14.11 8.79 -18.75
N GLY A 139 13.92 7.47 -18.79
CA GLY A 139 14.46 6.53 -17.81
C GLY A 139 13.66 6.38 -16.51
N SER A 140 12.59 7.16 -16.27
CA SER A 140 11.72 6.95 -15.10
C SER A 140 11.04 5.57 -15.13
N SER A 141 10.98 4.89 -13.99
CA SER A 141 10.34 3.56 -13.86
C SER A 141 8.82 3.60 -13.82
N ARG A 142 8.21 4.78 -13.65
CA ARG A 142 6.76 5.00 -13.71
C ARG A 142 6.45 6.34 -14.36
N ILE A 143 5.25 6.47 -14.90
CA ILE A 143 4.65 7.77 -15.21
C ILE A 143 4.20 8.37 -13.89
N ARG A 144 4.51 9.65 -13.69
CA ARG A 144 3.98 10.51 -12.64
C ARG A 144 3.98 11.96 -13.13
N CYS A 145 2.81 12.49 -13.43
CA CYS A 145 2.60 13.89 -13.80
C CYS A 145 1.99 14.62 -12.60
N GLU A 146 2.67 15.61 -12.04
CA GLU A 146 2.21 16.45 -10.95
C GLU A 146 1.83 17.84 -11.47
N LEU A 147 0.55 18.02 -11.73
CA LEU A 147 -0.10 19.25 -12.20
C LEU A 147 -0.55 20.07 -10.98
N ASN A 148 -0.47 21.41 -11.00
CA ASN A 148 -0.71 22.25 -9.83
C ASN A 148 -1.46 23.55 -10.20
N ASN A 149 -2.32 24.01 -9.29
CA ASN A 149 -3.06 25.27 -9.34
C ASN A 149 -4.29 25.29 -10.28
N GLU A 150 -4.96 24.15 -10.46
CA GLU A 150 -5.82 23.87 -11.61
C GLU A 150 -7.29 24.33 -11.44
N ASN A 151 -7.53 25.56 -11.86
CA ASN A 151 -8.84 26.23 -11.81
C ASN A 151 -9.95 25.49 -12.60
N LYS A 152 -11.20 25.89 -12.35
CA LYS A 152 -12.36 25.46 -13.18
C LYS A 152 -12.05 25.66 -14.67
N GLY A 153 -12.25 24.61 -15.46
CA GLY A 153 -11.96 24.62 -16.91
C GLY A 153 -10.51 24.31 -17.27
N PHE A 154 -9.66 23.98 -16.29
CA PHE A 154 -8.30 23.50 -16.56
C PHE A 154 -8.33 22.29 -17.51
N TYR A 155 -7.36 22.30 -18.42
CA TYR A 155 -7.02 21.21 -19.31
C TYR A 155 -5.50 21.11 -19.40
N ALA A 156 -4.97 19.92 -19.17
CA ALA A 156 -3.60 19.59 -19.55
C ALA A 156 -3.58 18.26 -20.29
N TRP A 157 -2.59 18.15 -21.18
CA TRP A 157 -2.23 16.91 -21.82
C TRP A 157 -0.72 16.75 -21.77
N SER A 158 -0.29 15.49 -21.82
CA SER A 158 1.11 15.11 -21.95
C SER A 158 1.25 14.22 -23.18
N LYS A 159 2.44 14.12 -23.78
CA LYS A 159 2.80 13.04 -24.71
C LYS A 159 3.95 12.27 -24.11
N ILE A 160 3.73 10.99 -23.78
CA ILE A 160 4.71 10.15 -23.09
C ILE A 160 5.08 9.01 -24.03
N THR A 161 6.32 9.03 -24.53
CA THR A 161 6.81 8.06 -25.51
C THR A 161 7.46 6.89 -24.79
N LEU A 162 6.81 5.73 -24.88
CA LEU A 162 7.22 4.47 -24.30
C LEU A 162 8.00 3.65 -25.35
N ALA A 163 8.99 2.87 -24.92
CA ALA A 163 9.62 1.84 -25.74
C ALA A 163 9.51 0.47 -25.05
N LEU A 164 9.11 -0.53 -25.83
CA LEU A 164 8.91 -1.91 -25.38
C LEU A 164 10.19 -2.74 -25.60
N GLY A 165 10.73 -3.29 -24.50
CA GLY A 165 11.81 -4.27 -24.50
C GLY A 165 11.35 -5.67 -24.89
N ALA A 166 12.12 -6.69 -24.50
CA ALA A 166 11.70 -8.08 -24.65
C ALA A 166 10.60 -8.42 -23.63
N THR A 167 9.43 -8.86 -24.10
CA THR A 167 8.32 -9.35 -23.26
C THR A 167 7.68 -10.56 -23.90
N SER A 168 7.09 -11.45 -23.09
CA SER A 168 6.29 -12.60 -23.52
C SER A 168 4.78 -12.31 -23.47
N SER A 169 4.35 -11.13 -23.03
CA SER A 169 2.93 -10.78 -22.86
C SER A 169 2.28 -10.30 -24.17
N SER A 170 1.23 -10.99 -24.61
CA SER A 170 0.38 -10.58 -25.75
C SER A 170 -0.68 -9.52 -25.40
N ARG A 171 -0.68 -8.98 -24.19
CA ARG A 171 -1.48 -7.81 -23.81
C ARG A 171 -0.84 -7.09 -22.64
N ILE A 172 -0.75 -5.77 -22.73
CA ILE A 172 -0.28 -4.91 -21.64
C ILE A 172 -1.39 -3.92 -21.34
N VAL A 173 -1.90 -3.93 -20.11
CA VAL A 173 -2.87 -2.93 -19.66
C VAL A 173 -2.10 -1.95 -18.78
N LEU A 174 -2.00 -0.71 -19.25
CA LEU A 174 -1.35 0.38 -18.51
C LEU A 174 -2.44 1.24 -17.86
N PRO A 175 -2.82 0.97 -16.59
CA PRO A 175 -3.74 1.84 -15.88
C PRO A 175 -3.02 3.15 -15.54
N LEU A 176 -3.76 4.26 -15.68
CA LEU A 176 -3.35 5.56 -15.18
C LEU A 176 -4.32 5.96 -14.08
N ILE A 177 -3.79 6.11 -12.87
CA ILE A 177 -4.53 6.52 -11.68
C ILE A 177 -4.41 8.03 -11.59
N GLN A 178 -5.54 8.74 -11.65
CA GLN A 178 -5.57 10.17 -11.42
C GLN A 178 -6.00 10.44 -9.98
N THR A 179 -5.24 11.25 -9.28
CA THR A 179 -5.54 11.77 -7.96
C THR A 179 -5.77 13.28 -8.02
N SER A 180 -6.90 13.80 -7.53
CA SER A 180 -7.08 15.23 -7.23
C SER A 180 -6.68 15.58 -5.80
N TYR A 181 -6.33 16.84 -5.63
CA TYR A 181 -5.90 17.48 -4.40
C TYR A 181 -6.48 18.91 -4.37
N VAL A 182 -7.35 19.25 -3.41
CA VAL A 182 -8.13 20.52 -3.42
C VAL A 182 -7.85 21.37 -2.16
N LYS A 183 -7.57 22.68 -2.25
CA LYS A 183 -7.60 23.50 -1.04
C LYS A 183 -9.05 23.69 -0.60
N ASP A 184 -9.33 23.34 0.65
CA ASP A 184 -10.53 23.84 1.30
C ASP A 184 -10.46 25.37 1.37
N ALA A 185 -11.24 26.02 0.51
CA ALA A 185 -11.49 27.45 0.57
C ALA A 185 -12.42 27.74 1.76
N GLY A 186 -11.85 27.76 2.97
CA GLY A 186 -12.52 28.28 4.16
C GLY A 186 -13.64 27.41 4.72
N SER A 187 -13.43 26.10 4.87
CA SER A 187 -14.07 25.39 5.99
C SER A 187 -13.24 25.66 7.25
N THR A 188 -13.81 26.36 8.23
CA THR A 188 -13.18 26.50 9.55
C THR A 188 -13.37 25.23 10.38
N ASP A 189 -12.68 24.17 9.99
CA ASP A 189 -12.31 23.10 10.93
C ASP A 189 -10.78 22.97 10.95
N THR A 190 -10.15 23.79 11.79
CA THR A 190 -8.74 23.69 12.15
C THR A 190 -8.51 22.47 13.06
N SER A 191 -8.97 21.30 12.64
CA SER A 191 -8.62 20.04 13.29
C SER A 191 -7.14 19.77 13.04
N ILE A 192 -6.37 19.77 14.12
CA ILE A 192 -4.95 19.39 14.13
C ILE A 192 -4.77 17.92 13.66
N PHE A 193 -5.86 17.15 13.65
CA PHE A 193 -5.95 15.77 13.18
C PHE A 193 -6.61 15.71 11.80
N PRO A 194 -5.86 15.44 10.71
CA PRO A 194 -6.35 15.57 9.34
C PRO A 194 -7.11 14.34 8.81
N GLN A 195 -7.26 13.26 9.59
CA GLN A 195 -7.95 12.06 9.13
C GLN A 195 -9.48 12.29 8.97
N PRO A 196 -10.08 11.84 7.86
CA PRO A 196 -11.50 12.05 7.62
C PRO A 196 -12.36 11.12 8.48
N ARG A 197 -13.51 11.62 8.96
CA ARG A 197 -14.53 10.80 9.64
C ARG A 197 -15.23 9.82 8.70
N ALA A 198 -15.33 10.17 7.41
CA ALA A 198 -15.82 9.31 6.35
C ALA A 198 -14.65 8.56 5.70
N ILE A 199 -14.70 7.24 5.73
CA ILE A 199 -13.59 6.34 5.39
C ILE A 199 -14.07 5.35 4.33
N THR A 200 -13.36 5.28 3.21
CA THR A 200 -13.51 4.21 2.21
C THR A 200 -12.70 3.01 2.68
N VAL A 201 -13.35 1.86 2.85
CA VAL A 201 -12.74 0.66 3.44
C VAL A 201 -12.67 -0.46 2.40
N HIS A 202 -11.47 -0.97 2.17
CA HIS A 202 -11.21 -2.05 1.22
C HIS A 202 -11.20 -3.40 1.94
N ALA A 203 -11.66 -4.48 1.29
CA ALA A 203 -11.69 -5.79 1.92
C ALA A 203 -10.30 -6.45 2.00
N ALA A 204 -9.80 -6.63 3.22
CA ALA A 204 -8.58 -7.39 3.52
C ALA A 204 -8.82 -8.91 3.45
N PRO A 205 -7.80 -9.75 3.24
CA PRO A 205 -7.94 -11.21 3.43
C PRO A 205 -8.35 -11.55 4.87
N VAL A 206 -9.13 -12.61 5.07
CA VAL A 206 -9.48 -13.12 6.43
C VAL A 206 -8.21 -13.58 7.15
N ALA A 207 -7.91 -13.01 8.33
CA ALA A 207 -6.65 -13.29 9.04
C ALA A 207 -6.43 -14.77 9.36
N GLU A 208 -7.48 -15.51 9.74
CA GLU A 208 -7.37 -16.94 10.03
C GLU A 208 -7.06 -17.77 8.78
N GLN A 209 -7.55 -17.36 7.60
CA GLN A 209 -7.25 -18.04 6.35
C GLN A 209 -5.82 -17.76 5.90
N GLU A 210 -5.35 -16.52 6.04
CA GLU A 210 -3.94 -16.20 5.77
C GLU A 210 -3.00 -16.88 6.77
N ARG A 211 -3.37 -16.93 8.06
CA ARG A 211 -2.63 -17.69 9.08
C ARG A 211 -2.52 -19.17 8.69
N ALA A 212 -3.62 -19.81 8.29
CA ALA A 212 -3.63 -21.20 7.86
C ALA A 212 -2.86 -21.42 6.55
N ARG A 213 -3.01 -20.53 5.56
CA ARG A 213 -2.32 -20.56 4.26
C ARG A 213 -0.80 -20.41 4.42
N LEU A 214 -0.37 -19.49 5.27
CA LEU A 214 1.04 -19.22 5.59
C LEU A 214 1.59 -20.13 6.70
N ARG A 215 0.74 -20.97 7.32
CA ARG A 215 1.07 -21.88 8.44
C ARG A 215 1.79 -21.19 9.60
N ARG A 216 1.40 -19.94 9.91
CA ARG A 216 1.94 -19.17 11.05
C ARG A 216 1.15 -19.50 12.33
N GLN A 217 1.79 -19.38 13.49
CA GLN A 217 1.12 -19.58 14.79
C GLN A 217 0.13 -18.44 15.08
N MET A 218 0.53 -17.19 14.82
CA MET A 218 -0.25 -15.99 15.10
C MET A 218 -0.97 -15.46 13.86
N LYS A 219 -2.15 -14.87 14.08
CA LYS A 219 -2.90 -14.12 13.08
C LYS A 219 -2.18 -12.79 12.78
N TRP A 220 -2.26 -12.33 11.54
CA TRP A 220 -2.01 -10.93 11.20
C TRP A 220 -3.28 -10.09 11.43
N ALA A 221 -3.14 -8.76 11.44
CA ALA A 221 -4.28 -7.85 11.49
C ALA A 221 -5.08 -7.91 10.17
N ASP A 222 -6.40 -8.06 10.27
CA ASP A 222 -7.36 -7.98 9.16
C ASP A 222 -8.29 -6.76 9.26
N PHE A 223 -7.84 -5.76 10.02
CA PHE A 223 -8.55 -4.52 10.31
C PHE A 223 -7.72 -3.29 9.93
N GLN A 224 -8.40 -2.19 9.62
CA GLN A 224 -7.79 -0.94 9.17
C GLN A 224 -7.87 0.14 10.27
N PRO A 225 -6.80 0.96 10.44
CA PRO A 225 -6.78 2.04 11.42
C PRO A 225 -7.64 3.22 10.95
N THR A 226 -8.43 3.78 11.87
CA THR A 226 -9.28 4.95 11.60
C THR A 226 -8.64 6.27 11.98
N GLY A 227 -7.81 6.28 13.04
CA GLY A 227 -7.32 7.51 13.69
C GLY A 227 -8.34 8.12 14.66
N PHE A 228 -9.33 7.34 15.10
CA PHE A 228 -10.29 7.76 16.13
C PHE A 228 -10.29 6.83 17.34
N TYR A 229 -10.68 7.40 18.48
CA TYR A 229 -10.76 6.78 19.79
C TYR A 229 -12.19 6.90 20.33
N LEU A 230 -12.70 5.86 20.99
CA LEU A 230 -13.98 5.85 21.68
C LEU A 230 -13.73 5.93 23.19
N ASN A 231 -14.34 6.89 23.87
CA ASN A 231 -14.23 7.00 25.32
C ASN A 231 -15.01 5.86 26.02
N PRO A 232 -14.56 5.39 27.20
CA PRO A 232 -15.24 4.34 27.97
C PRO A 232 -16.72 4.67 28.18
N GLU A 233 -17.57 3.66 28.08
CA GLU A 233 -19.02 3.72 28.33
C GLU A 233 -19.80 4.71 27.44
N THR A 234 -19.17 5.25 26.38
CA THR A 234 -19.84 6.14 25.40
C THR A 234 -20.44 5.37 24.22
N SER A 235 -21.52 5.92 23.66
CA SER A 235 -22.13 5.42 22.41
C SER A 235 -21.62 6.18 21.19
N LEU A 236 -21.39 5.44 20.11
CA LEU A 236 -20.98 5.96 18.81
C LEU A 236 -21.97 5.55 17.72
N THR A 237 -22.52 6.56 17.04
CA THR A 237 -23.27 6.38 15.79
C THR A 237 -22.30 6.21 14.62
N ILE A 238 -22.50 5.18 13.82
CA ILE A 238 -21.79 4.93 12.56
C ILE A 238 -22.79 4.84 11.42
N THR A 239 -22.54 5.58 10.34
CA THR A 239 -23.29 5.42 9.08
C THR A 239 -22.46 4.61 8.11
N ALA A 240 -22.98 3.48 7.61
CA ALA A 240 -22.30 2.66 6.62
C ALA A 240 -23.11 2.56 5.32
N SER A 241 -22.42 2.45 4.17
CA SER A 241 -23.06 2.24 2.87
C SER A 241 -22.20 1.37 1.94
N GLY A 242 -22.86 0.76 0.94
CA GLY A 242 -22.22 -0.19 0.02
C GLY A 242 -22.04 -1.61 0.56
N ILE A 243 -22.56 -1.91 1.76
CA ILE A 243 -22.51 -3.26 2.34
C ILE A 243 -23.38 -4.20 1.48
N ASP A 244 -22.74 -5.25 0.97
CA ASP A 244 -23.34 -6.30 0.14
C ASP A 244 -24.14 -7.32 0.98
N THR A 245 -24.73 -8.32 0.31
CA THR A 245 -25.45 -9.43 0.95
C THR A 245 -24.52 -10.55 1.46
N ASN A 246 -23.19 -10.36 1.46
CA ASN A 246 -22.24 -11.37 1.91
C ASN A 246 -22.39 -11.61 3.42
N ARG A 247 -22.10 -12.84 3.87
CA ARG A 247 -22.14 -13.22 5.29
C ARG A 247 -21.04 -12.53 6.10
N LEU A 248 -19.89 -12.24 5.48
CA LEU A 248 -18.77 -11.52 6.10
C LEU A 248 -19.07 -10.01 6.10
N LYS A 249 -20.02 -9.58 6.93
CA LYS A 249 -20.33 -8.15 7.08
C LYS A 249 -19.21 -7.42 7.82
N PRO A 250 -19.06 -6.09 7.63
CA PRO A 250 -18.01 -5.33 8.29
C PRO A 250 -18.30 -5.22 9.79
N GLU A 251 -17.26 -5.07 10.60
CA GLU A 251 -17.33 -4.88 12.05
C GLU A 251 -16.51 -3.65 12.44
N ILE A 252 -16.94 -2.94 13.48
CA ILE A 252 -16.06 -2.00 14.19
C ILE A 252 -15.37 -2.78 15.30
N LEU A 253 -14.07 -2.60 15.46
CA LEU A 253 -13.31 -3.11 16.59
C LEU A 253 -12.91 -1.94 17.49
N VAL A 254 -13.03 -2.10 18.80
CA VAL A 254 -12.64 -1.09 19.80
C VAL A 254 -11.66 -1.70 20.79
N GLY A 255 -10.52 -1.03 21.03
CA GLY A 255 -9.57 -1.45 22.07
C GLY A 255 -8.15 -0.92 21.85
N THR A 256 -7.23 -1.33 22.70
CA THR A 256 -5.82 -0.87 22.74
C THR A 256 -4.91 -2.09 22.98
N PRO A 257 -4.80 -2.99 22.00
CA PRO A 257 -4.50 -4.40 22.25
C PRO A 257 -3.08 -4.60 22.76
N ALA A 258 -2.95 -5.11 23.99
CA ALA A 258 -1.71 -5.46 24.66
C ALA A 258 -0.69 -4.30 24.80
N LEU A 259 -1.17 -3.05 24.83
CA LEU A 259 -0.35 -1.89 25.18
C LEU A 259 -0.19 -1.75 26.70
N VAL A 260 0.89 -1.08 27.11
CA VAL A 260 1.08 -0.64 28.50
C VAL A 260 -0.04 0.35 28.88
N HIS A 261 -0.63 0.21 30.07
CA HIS A 261 -1.67 1.11 30.56
C HIS A 261 -1.07 2.52 30.76
N PRO A 262 -1.69 3.59 30.23
CA PRO A 262 -1.07 4.92 30.18
C PRO A 262 -0.73 5.48 31.56
N ASP A 263 -1.62 5.29 32.54
CA ASP A 263 -1.46 5.80 33.91
C ASP A 263 -0.76 4.81 34.87
N ARG A 264 -0.57 3.54 34.45
CA ARG A 264 -0.11 2.42 35.30
C ARG A 264 0.85 1.56 34.49
N ARG A 265 2.10 2.01 34.35
CA ARG A 265 3.06 1.46 33.37
C ARG A 265 3.52 0.02 33.63
N ASP A 266 3.12 -0.54 34.77
CA ASP A 266 3.26 -1.93 35.20
C ASP A 266 2.07 -2.83 34.80
N GLU A 267 0.93 -2.24 34.43
CA GLU A 267 -0.26 -2.96 33.95
C GLU A 267 -0.36 -3.00 32.41
N GLN A 268 -0.98 -4.06 31.88
CA GLN A 268 -1.28 -4.22 30.46
C GLN A 268 -2.77 -4.00 30.17
N MET A 269 -3.04 -3.28 29.09
CA MET A 269 -4.38 -3.19 28.50
C MET A 269 -4.81 -4.56 27.93
N PRO A 270 -6.12 -4.87 27.87
CA PRO A 270 -6.60 -6.14 27.32
C PRO A 270 -6.03 -6.43 25.93
N ALA A 271 -5.56 -7.67 25.71
CA ALA A 271 -4.94 -8.09 24.44
C ALA A 271 -5.94 -8.23 23.27
N GLN A 272 -7.25 -8.23 23.56
CA GLN A 272 -8.31 -8.46 22.58
C GLN A 272 -9.07 -7.17 22.27
N LEU A 273 -9.37 -6.96 20.99
CA LEU A 273 -10.29 -5.90 20.55
C LEU A 273 -11.75 -6.38 20.70
N GLU A 274 -12.61 -5.53 21.24
CA GLU A 274 -14.05 -5.75 21.30
C GLU A 274 -14.66 -5.54 19.91
N ALA A 275 -15.26 -6.59 19.33
CA ALA A 275 -15.91 -6.52 18.03
C ALA A 275 -17.40 -6.15 18.17
N SER A 276 -17.86 -5.19 17.37
CA SER A 276 -19.27 -4.82 17.29
C SER A 276 -20.12 -5.92 16.68
N LYS A 277 -21.45 -5.83 16.83
CA LYS A 277 -22.36 -6.54 15.92
C LYS A 277 -22.05 -6.14 14.46
N PRO A 278 -22.24 -7.03 13.47
CA PRO A 278 -21.91 -6.71 12.08
C PRO A 278 -22.78 -5.57 11.54
N LEU A 279 -22.15 -4.64 10.81
CA LEU A 279 -22.78 -3.42 10.33
C LEU A 279 -23.85 -3.70 9.26
N LYS A 280 -24.90 -2.88 9.27
CA LYS A 280 -25.91 -2.75 8.20
C LYS A 280 -25.74 -1.43 7.46
N ASN A 281 -26.27 -1.34 6.24
CA ASN A 281 -26.39 -0.07 5.54
C ASN A 281 -27.28 0.90 6.35
N GLY A 282 -26.96 2.19 6.31
CA GLY A 282 -27.59 3.22 7.14
C GLY A 282 -26.93 3.34 8.51
N ALA A 283 -27.72 3.78 9.50
CA ALA A 283 -27.24 4.05 10.85
C ALA A 283 -27.08 2.77 11.70
N ASN A 284 -25.98 2.72 12.44
CA ASN A 284 -25.59 1.71 13.41
C ASN A 284 -25.19 2.43 14.71
N THR A 285 -25.39 1.79 15.86
CA THR A 285 -24.90 2.30 17.14
C THR A 285 -24.05 1.22 17.79
N ILE A 286 -22.87 1.60 18.27
CA ILE A 286 -22.00 0.76 19.08
C ILE A 286 -21.68 1.47 20.40
N SER A 287 -21.23 0.72 21.38
CA SER A 287 -20.59 1.21 22.59
C SER A 287 -19.51 0.22 23.01
N SER A 288 -18.60 0.65 23.87
CA SER A 288 -17.62 -0.23 24.53
C SER A 288 -17.50 0.19 25.99
N ARG A 289 -17.49 -0.77 26.91
CA ARG A 289 -17.33 -0.47 28.33
C ARG A 289 -15.93 0.12 28.64
N LEU A 290 -14.89 -0.38 27.98
CA LEU A 290 -13.52 0.05 28.22
C LEU A 290 -13.07 1.18 27.28
N GLY A 291 -13.77 1.38 26.16
CA GLY A 291 -13.31 2.29 25.12
C GLY A 291 -12.02 1.80 24.45
N GLY A 292 -11.40 2.65 23.64
CA GLY A 292 -10.17 2.30 22.93
C GLY A 292 -10.08 2.89 21.53
N ILE A 293 -9.02 2.52 20.82
CA ILE A 293 -8.84 2.90 19.41
C ILE A 293 -9.87 2.16 18.56
N ILE A 294 -10.44 2.87 17.59
CA ILE A 294 -11.45 2.38 16.68
C ILE A 294 -10.76 1.86 15.42
N TYR A 295 -11.02 0.61 15.06
CA TYR A 295 -10.59 -0.01 13.80
C TYR A 295 -11.81 -0.51 13.02
N ILE A 296 -11.67 -0.66 11.70
CA ILE A 296 -12.71 -1.27 10.86
C ILE A 296 -12.19 -2.60 10.31
N ARG A 297 -12.87 -3.70 10.66
CA ARG A 297 -12.66 -4.99 10.01
C ARG A 297 -13.62 -5.10 8.82
N TYR A 298 -13.06 -5.28 7.63
CA TYR A 298 -13.81 -5.62 6.43
C TYR A 298 -13.00 -6.64 5.64
N VAL A 299 -13.52 -7.86 5.49
CA VAL A 299 -12.72 -9.02 5.04
C VAL A 299 -13.31 -9.78 3.86
N LYS A 300 -12.47 -10.43 3.07
CA LYS A 300 -12.84 -11.31 1.94
C LYS A 300 -12.15 -12.66 2.05
N GLN A 301 -12.82 -13.71 1.58
CA GLN A 301 -12.23 -15.04 1.43
C GLN A 301 -11.19 -15.04 0.31
N ALA A 302 -10.29 -16.01 0.30
CA ALA A 302 -9.41 -16.25 -0.84
C ALA A 302 -10.21 -16.40 -2.15
N GLY A 303 -9.73 -15.77 -3.23
CA GLY A 303 -10.39 -15.76 -4.54
C GLY A 303 -11.64 -14.87 -4.66
N GLN A 304 -12.19 -14.32 -3.57
CA GLN A 304 -13.30 -13.37 -3.64
C GLN A 304 -12.80 -11.94 -3.91
N SER A 305 -13.50 -11.25 -4.81
CA SER A 305 -13.41 -9.78 -4.92
C SER A 305 -14.62 -9.15 -4.23
N ARG A 306 -14.40 -8.03 -3.55
CA ARG A 306 -15.47 -7.23 -2.90
C ARG A 306 -15.24 -5.76 -3.22
N ARG A 307 -16.34 -5.02 -3.43
CA ARG A 307 -16.30 -3.58 -3.64
C ARG A 307 -15.91 -2.87 -2.34
N PRO A 308 -15.23 -1.71 -2.37
CA PRO A 308 -15.04 -0.90 -1.18
C PRO A 308 -16.39 -0.45 -0.62
N ILE A 309 -16.46 -0.27 0.70
CA ILE A 309 -17.62 0.30 1.40
C ILE A 309 -17.26 1.69 1.93
N ALA A 310 -18.27 2.51 2.25
CA ALA A 310 -18.06 3.74 3.00
C ALA A 310 -18.56 3.58 4.44
N VAL A 311 -17.77 4.08 5.40
CA VAL A 311 -18.08 4.08 6.84
C VAL A 311 -17.81 5.47 7.37
N SER A 312 -18.80 6.11 8.00
CA SER A 312 -18.68 7.44 8.60
C SER A 312 -18.87 7.39 10.11
N LEU A 313 -17.90 7.92 10.86
CA LEU A 313 -17.87 7.93 12.33
C LEU A 313 -18.47 9.22 12.90
N GLY A 314 -19.51 9.09 13.72
CA GLY A 314 -20.16 10.20 14.41
C GLY A 314 -19.24 10.93 15.40
N ASN A 315 -19.66 12.14 15.81
CA ASN A 315 -18.81 13.11 16.51
C ASN A 315 -18.29 12.65 17.88
N THR A 316 -18.90 11.64 18.52
CA THR A 316 -18.40 11.06 19.78
C THR A 316 -17.09 10.28 19.62
N ALA A 317 -16.75 9.85 18.40
CA ALA A 317 -15.41 9.35 18.09
C ALA A 317 -14.41 10.51 18.12
N GLN A 318 -13.47 10.48 19.05
CA GLN A 318 -12.47 11.52 19.26
C GLN A 318 -11.25 11.27 18.35
N PRO A 319 -10.77 12.24 17.56
CA PRO A 319 -9.56 12.04 16.77
C PRO A 319 -8.32 11.96 17.67
N PHE A 320 -7.33 11.15 17.27
CA PHE A 320 -6.03 11.02 17.93
C PHE A 320 -4.88 10.99 16.90
N PRO A 321 -3.59 11.07 17.29
CA PRO A 321 -2.48 11.11 16.35
C PRO A 321 -2.40 9.84 15.49
N LEU A 322 -2.63 9.98 14.19
CA LEU A 322 -2.42 8.93 13.20
C LEU A 322 -1.45 9.39 12.11
N PHE A 323 -0.27 8.77 12.05
CA PHE A 323 0.64 8.88 10.92
C PHE A 323 0.24 7.89 9.83
N ARG A 324 0.18 8.32 8.57
CA ARG A 324 0.04 7.44 7.40
C ARG A 324 1.25 7.62 6.48
N GLN A 325 1.93 6.52 6.18
CA GLN A 325 3.10 6.51 5.29
C GLN A 325 2.74 7.13 3.92
N GLY A 326 3.62 7.98 3.39
CA GLY A 326 3.39 8.74 2.16
C GLY A 326 2.30 9.83 2.21
N VAL A 327 1.61 10.04 3.34
CA VAL A 327 0.49 11.01 3.46
C VAL A 327 0.73 12.03 4.57
N THR A 328 1.05 11.58 5.79
CA THR A 328 1.31 12.46 6.93
C THR A 328 2.76 12.97 6.88
N THR A 329 2.96 14.26 7.15
CA THR A 329 4.30 14.84 7.35
C THR A 329 4.70 14.82 8.83
N ASP A 330 6.00 14.79 9.10
CA ASP A 330 6.53 14.77 10.47
C ASP A 330 6.17 16.06 11.25
N ASN A 331 5.91 17.17 10.56
CA ASN A 331 5.39 18.39 11.18
C ASN A 331 3.91 18.25 11.62
N GLN A 332 3.06 17.63 10.80
CA GLN A 332 1.69 17.29 11.20
C GLN A 332 1.68 16.27 12.35
N TRP A 333 2.62 15.31 12.32
CA TRP A 333 2.80 14.34 13.40
C TRP A 333 3.10 15.02 14.74
N LYS A 334 4.11 15.90 14.76
CA LYS A 334 4.45 16.71 15.95
C LYS A 334 3.27 17.58 16.40
N ALA A 335 2.52 18.18 15.46
CA ALA A 335 1.33 18.96 15.80
C ALA A 335 0.24 18.11 16.50
N MET A 336 -0.10 16.95 15.94
CA MET A 336 -1.05 16.00 16.55
C MET A 336 -0.59 15.53 17.94
N LEU A 337 0.68 15.15 18.07
CA LEU A 337 1.28 14.71 19.34
C LEU A 337 1.35 15.83 20.41
N ARG A 338 1.44 17.10 20.00
CA ARG A 338 1.36 18.24 20.91
C ARG A 338 -0.07 18.54 21.36
N ALA A 339 -1.07 18.27 20.53
CA ALA A 339 -2.46 18.63 20.76
C ALA A 339 -3.35 17.52 21.35
N THR A 340 -2.93 16.26 21.28
CA THR A 340 -3.78 15.13 21.71
C THR A 340 -4.05 15.13 23.21
N LYS A 341 -5.29 14.79 23.56
CA LYS A 341 -5.72 14.39 24.90
C LYS A 341 -5.91 12.88 25.04
N VAL A 342 -5.91 12.15 23.92
CA VAL A 342 -5.89 10.69 23.90
C VAL A 342 -4.45 10.24 24.16
N PRO A 343 -4.20 9.30 25.10
CA PRO A 343 -2.84 8.96 25.54
C PRO A 343 -2.09 8.06 24.55
N PHE A 344 -2.73 7.65 23.46
CA PHE A 344 -2.18 6.79 22.42
C PHE A 344 -1.85 7.57 21.14
N ALA A 345 -0.94 7.02 20.35
CA ALA A 345 -0.60 7.48 19.01
C ALA A 345 -0.32 6.26 18.11
N GLU A 346 -0.64 6.37 16.83
CA GLU A 346 -0.56 5.26 15.88
C GLU A 346 0.13 5.68 14.57
N GLN A 347 0.88 4.75 13.97
CA GLN A 347 1.54 4.92 12.69
C GLN A 347 1.19 3.74 11.79
N SER A 348 0.64 4.02 10.61
CA SER A 348 0.24 3.04 9.61
C SER A 348 1.19 3.11 8.42
N GLY A 349 1.99 2.05 8.25
CA GLY A 349 2.74 1.76 7.03
C GLY A 349 1.99 0.83 6.09
N GLU A 350 2.64 0.44 4.99
CA GLU A 350 2.10 -0.52 4.00
C GLU A 350 1.89 -1.92 4.60
N HIS A 351 2.82 -2.39 5.43
CA HIS A 351 2.85 -3.75 5.98
C HIS A 351 2.80 -3.80 7.52
N VAL A 352 2.70 -2.65 8.20
CA VAL A 352 2.81 -2.55 9.66
C VAL A 352 1.86 -1.48 10.23
N ILE A 353 1.31 -1.75 11.41
CA ILE A 353 0.68 -0.75 12.27
C ILE A 353 1.52 -0.72 13.56
N ILE A 354 1.97 0.47 13.96
CA ILE A 354 2.74 0.70 15.18
C ILE A 354 1.88 1.59 16.09
N THR A 355 1.40 1.03 17.19
CA THR A 355 0.59 1.74 18.18
C THR A 355 1.39 1.85 19.48
N GLY A 356 1.33 2.99 20.15
CA GLY A 356 2.06 3.22 21.41
C GLY A 356 1.55 4.44 22.16
N LEU A 357 2.24 4.83 23.24
CA LEU A 357 1.89 6.02 24.02
C LEU A 357 2.28 7.30 23.26
N ALA A 358 1.37 8.27 23.21
CA ALA A 358 1.58 9.56 22.56
C ALA A 358 2.72 10.35 23.22
N ALA A 359 2.87 10.26 24.55
CA ALA A 359 3.96 10.89 25.28
C ALA A 359 5.34 10.39 24.81
N ASP A 360 5.48 9.08 24.64
CA ASP A 360 6.75 8.45 24.27
C ASP A 360 7.05 8.73 22.78
N ALA A 361 6.03 8.62 21.91
CA ALA A 361 6.14 9.00 20.49
C ALA A 361 6.53 10.47 20.30
N LYS A 362 6.01 11.38 21.14
CA LYS A 362 6.36 12.81 21.15
C LYS A 362 7.84 13.03 21.45
N ILE A 363 8.42 12.34 22.43
CA ILE A 363 9.85 12.46 22.76
C ILE A 363 10.72 12.13 21.53
N HIS A 364 10.40 11.07 20.79
CA HIS A 364 11.16 10.70 19.59
C HIS A 364 10.93 11.64 18.40
N ALA A 365 9.70 12.11 18.19
CA ALA A 365 9.39 13.07 17.13
C ALA A 365 10.07 14.44 17.35
N GLU A 366 10.09 14.95 18.58
CA GLU A 366 10.78 16.21 18.91
C GLU A 366 12.31 16.08 18.74
N LYS A 367 12.88 14.89 19.01
CA LYS A 367 14.29 14.56 18.74
C LYS A 367 14.64 14.38 17.26
N GLY A 368 13.69 14.58 16.34
CA GLY A 368 13.94 14.52 14.90
C GLY A 368 13.89 13.11 14.30
N GLN A 369 13.24 12.13 14.94
CA GLN A 369 12.91 10.87 14.27
C GLN A 369 12.05 11.15 13.03
N GLU A 370 12.46 10.64 11.86
CA GLU A 370 11.69 10.68 10.62
C GLU A 370 10.74 9.47 10.53
N GLN A 371 9.43 9.70 10.50
CA GLN A 371 8.45 8.62 10.56
C GLN A 371 8.34 7.84 9.24
N GLN A 372 8.60 8.49 8.09
CA GLN A 372 8.67 7.80 6.79
C GLN A 372 9.86 6.81 6.74
N ALA A 373 11.02 7.19 7.28
CA ALA A 373 12.20 6.31 7.36
C ALA A 373 11.96 5.13 8.31
N LEU A 374 11.33 5.38 9.46
CA LEU A 374 10.93 4.35 10.43
C LEU A 374 10.04 3.27 9.78
N LEU A 375 8.95 3.68 9.13
CA LEU A 375 8.02 2.75 8.49
C LEU A 375 8.63 2.01 7.30
N SER A 376 9.55 2.65 6.57
CA SER A 376 10.34 1.99 5.52
C SER A 376 11.24 0.89 6.09
N THR A 377 11.91 1.16 7.22
CA THR A 377 12.75 0.17 7.91
C THR A 377 11.94 -1.04 8.39
N TYR A 378 10.73 -0.83 8.91
CA TYR A 378 9.82 -1.95 9.25
C TYR A 378 9.41 -2.77 8.01
N THR A 379 9.13 -2.13 6.88
CA THR A 379 8.84 -2.82 5.62
C THR A 379 10.03 -3.66 5.15
N ASP A 380 11.26 -3.14 5.26
CA ASP A 380 12.48 -3.90 4.93
C ASP A 380 12.69 -5.09 5.87
N ILE A 381 12.48 -4.94 7.18
CA ILE A 381 12.56 -6.03 8.17
C ILE A 381 11.53 -7.13 7.87
N ILE A 382 10.27 -6.77 7.61
CA ILE A 382 9.20 -7.72 7.28
C ILE A 382 9.53 -8.42 5.95
N GLY A 383 9.95 -7.67 4.93
CA GLY A 383 10.37 -8.22 3.64
C GLY A 383 11.65 -9.07 3.70
N ALA A 384 12.49 -8.90 4.72
CA ALA A 384 13.64 -9.76 4.99
C ALA A 384 13.24 -11.08 5.67
N GLN A 385 12.22 -11.09 6.54
CA GLN A 385 11.70 -12.33 7.15
C GLN A 385 11.16 -13.32 6.10
N ASP A 386 10.63 -12.81 4.98
CA ASP A 386 10.12 -13.60 3.88
C ASP A 386 11.21 -14.08 2.88
N LYS A 387 12.49 -13.71 3.09
CA LYS A 387 13.63 -14.18 2.28
C LYS A 387 14.38 -15.33 2.97
N LYS A 388 14.78 -16.35 2.19
CA LYS A 388 15.64 -17.46 2.64
C LYS A 388 17.11 -16.99 2.75
N VAL A 389 17.44 -16.24 3.80
CA VAL A 389 18.81 -15.84 4.14
C VAL A 389 19.13 -16.34 5.55
N PHE A 390 19.63 -17.57 5.66
CA PHE A 390 19.72 -18.28 6.95
C PHE A 390 20.42 -17.47 8.03
N ASP A 391 21.55 -16.80 7.75
CA ASP A 391 22.29 -16.06 8.79
C ASP A 391 21.42 -14.95 9.42
N ASP A 392 20.76 -14.15 8.59
CA ASP A 392 19.95 -12.99 8.97
C ASP A 392 18.48 -13.36 9.34
N ALA A 393 18.08 -14.60 9.07
CA ALA A 393 16.70 -15.05 9.24
C ALA A 393 16.24 -15.07 10.71
N TYR A 394 14.95 -14.75 10.91
CA TYR A 394 14.28 -14.93 12.20
C TYR A 394 14.29 -16.41 12.63
N VAL A 395 14.29 -16.66 13.95
CA VAL A 395 14.54 -18.00 14.51
C VAL A 395 13.58 -19.08 13.97
N PHE A 396 12.30 -18.75 13.77
CA PHE A 396 11.34 -19.71 13.21
C PHE A 396 11.59 -20.01 11.72
N THR A 397 12.11 -19.06 10.95
CA THR A 397 12.54 -19.29 9.56
C THR A 397 13.76 -20.21 9.50
N LYS A 398 14.70 -20.08 10.46
CA LYS A 398 15.84 -21.01 10.64
C LYS A 398 15.38 -22.44 10.94
N LEU A 399 14.32 -22.61 11.75
CA LEU A 399 13.73 -23.93 12.04
C LEU A 399 13.17 -24.64 10.80
N VAL A 400 12.64 -23.91 9.81
CA VAL A 400 12.13 -24.52 8.56
C VAL A 400 13.23 -25.25 7.80
N MET A 401 14.45 -24.69 7.73
CA MET A 401 15.61 -25.38 7.14
C MET A 401 15.95 -26.66 7.92
N LEU A 402 15.99 -26.60 9.25
CA LEU A 402 16.34 -27.73 10.10
C LEU A 402 15.33 -28.88 9.95
N GLU A 403 14.03 -28.55 10.00
CA GLU A 403 12.95 -29.53 9.83
C GLU A 403 12.91 -30.12 8.41
N GLN A 404 13.26 -29.35 7.38
CA GLN A 404 13.30 -29.87 6.01
C GLN A 404 14.34 -30.99 5.85
N VAL A 405 15.50 -30.87 6.50
CA VAL A 405 16.51 -31.93 6.50
C VAL A 405 16.01 -33.14 7.29
N ARG A 406 15.35 -32.95 8.44
CA ARG A 406 14.72 -34.03 9.23
C ARG A 406 13.73 -34.83 8.39
N VAL A 407 12.76 -34.16 7.78
CA VAL A 407 11.70 -34.80 6.98
C VAL A 407 12.25 -35.42 5.70
N ALA A 408 13.26 -34.81 5.08
CA ALA A 408 13.89 -35.34 3.86
C ALA A 408 14.69 -36.63 4.06
N PHE A 409 15.29 -36.84 5.24
CA PHE A 409 16.31 -37.86 5.48
C PHE A 409 16.03 -38.80 6.67
N GLY A 410 14.76 -39.15 6.90
CA GLY A 410 14.38 -40.25 7.79
C GLY A 410 13.85 -39.84 9.17
N GLY A 411 13.30 -38.64 9.31
CA GLY A 411 12.65 -38.19 10.54
C GLY A 411 13.63 -38.03 11.69
N ASP A 412 13.19 -38.35 12.91
CA ASP A 412 13.99 -38.15 14.13
C ASP A 412 15.31 -38.92 14.14
N ARG A 413 15.41 -40.02 13.38
CA ARG A 413 16.66 -40.77 13.21
C ARG A 413 17.80 -39.89 12.68
N PHE A 414 17.51 -38.94 11.81
CA PHE A 414 18.50 -37.99 11.29
C PHE A 414 19.15 -37.19 12.42
N TYR A 415 18.34 -36.60 13.30
CA TYR A 415 18.86 -35.84 14.45
C TYR A 415 19.43 -36.75 15.54
N HIS A 416 18.89 -37.95 15.77
CA HIS A 416 19.50 -38.90 16.70
C HIS A 416 20.94 -39.27 16.29
N GLU A 417 21.20 -39.53 15.01
CA GLU A 417 22.54 -39.76 14.48
C GLU A 417 23.43 -38.50 14.58
N MET A 418 22.89 -37.33 14.24
CA MET A 418 23.64 -36.07 14.32
C MET A 418 24.05 -35.73 15.76
N HIS A 419 23.12 -35.84 16.71
CA HIS A 419 23.40 -35.63 18.14
C HIS A 419 24.38 -36.67 18.70
N LYS A 420 24.29 -37.94 18.27
CA LYS A 420 25.24 -38.99 18.66
C LYS A 420 26.65 -38.66 18.19
N ARG A 421 26.82 -38.35 16.90
CA ARG A 421 28.13 -38.05 16.28
C ARG A 421 28.73 -36.74 16.77
N SER A 422 27.89 -35.72 16.99
CA SER A 422 28.30 -34.43 17.55
C SER A 422 28.86 -34.57 18.98
N ARG A 423 28.20 -35.35 19.85
CA ARG A 423 28.70 -35.62 21.22
C ARG A 423 29.99 -36.44 21.28
N SER A 424 30.26 -37.27 20.27
CA SER A 424 31.54 -38.00 20.14
C SER A 424 32.61 -37.23 19.36
N GLY A 425 32.28 -36.04 18.85
CA GLY A 425 33.18 -35.22 18.04
C GLY A 425 33.90 -34.14 18.84
N PRO A 426 34.91 -33.47 18.23
CA PRO A 426 35.57 -32.34 18.86
C PRO A 426 34.63 -31.13 19.00
N ILE A 427 34.78 -30.38 20.11
CA ILE A 427 34.02 -29.14 20.36
C ILE A 427 34.40 -28.09 19.31
N GLN A 428 33.40 -27.48 18.68
CA GLN A 428 33.59 -26.43 17.68
C GLN A 428 33.53 -25.04 18.34
N ALA A 429 34.66 -24.35 18.42
CA ALA A 429 34.78 -23.09 19.18
C ALA A 429 34.36 -21.80 18.43
N ALA A 430 34.08 -21.87 17.13
CA ALA A 430 33.76 -20.70 16.29
C ALA A 430 32.56 -20.98 15.38
N ASP A 431 31.75 -19.96 15.10
CA ASP A 431 30.51 -20.09 14.30
C ASP A 431 30.77 -20.69 12.90
N ALA A 432 31.83 -20.26 12.21
CA ALA A 432 32.25 -20.85 10.94
C ALA A 432 32.56 -22.36 11.04
N ASN A 433 33.17 -22.80 12.15
CA ASN A 433 33.47 -24.21 12.40
C ASN A 433 32.20 -25.00 12.79
N VAL A 434 31.29 -24.41 13.57
CA VAL A 434 29.97 -24.99 13.88
C VAL A 434 29.16 -25.19 12.59
N LYS A 435 29.11 -24.17 11.72
CA LYS A 435 28.43 -24.22 10.42
C LYS A 435 29.06 -25.24 9.47
N HIS A 436 30.38 -25.26 9.36
CA HIS A 436 31.11 -26.27 8.59
C HIS A 436 30.78 -27.68 9.07
N TYR A 437 30.91 -27.94 10.38
CA TYR A 437 30.65 -29.23 11.01
C TYR A 437 29.19 -29.68 10.82
N PHE A 438 28.22 -28.78 11.01
CA PHE A 438 26.81 -29.08 10.78
C PHE A 438 26.54 -29.48 9.32
N MET A 439 27.04 -28.70 8.35
CA MET A 439 26.79 -28.95 6.93
C MET A 439 27.43 -30.26 6.44
N THR A 440 28.69 -30.54 6.82
CA THR A 440 29.39 -31.76 6.43
C THR A 440 28.80 -33.01 7.11
N LEU A 441 28.47 -32.92 8.40
CA LEU A 441 27.82 -34.00 9.14
C LEU A 441 26.40 -34.28 8.61
N ALA A 442 25.64 -33.24 8.25
CA ALA A 442 24.34 -33.39 7.60
C ALA A 442 24.44 -34.11 6.25
N ALA A 443 25.41 -33.73 5.40
CA ALA A 443 25.66 -34.38 4.13
C ALA A 443 26.08 -35.86 4.31
N GLN A 444 26.92 -36.14 5.31
CA GLN A 444 27.34 -37.50 5.66
C GLN A 444 26.17 -38.38 6.11
N ILE A 445 25.31 -37.89 7.00
CA ILE A 445 24.15 -38.66 7.50
C ILE A 445 23.09 -38.84 6.40
N ALA A 446 22.89 -37.82 5.56
CA ALA A 446 21.99 -37.89 4.40
C ALA A 446 22.52 -38.76 3.26
N GLY A 447 23.83 -39.02 3.19
CA GLY A 447 24.48 -39.66 2.05
C GLY A 447 24.37 -38.86 0.75
N LYS A 448 24.28 -37.53 0.84
CA LYS A 448 24.00 -36.61 -0.27
C LYS A 448 24.78 -35.30 -0.16
N ASN A 449 25.20 -34.76 -1.29
CA ASN A 449 25.81 -33.43 -1.35
C ASN A 449 24.75 -32.34 -1.11
N LEU A 450 24.75 -31.73 0.08
CA LEU A 450 23.76 -30.70 0.47
C LEU A 450 24.19 -29.26 0.14
N SER A 451 25.28 -29.05 -0.61
CA SER A 451 25.81 -27.72 -0.95
C SER A 451 24.77 -26.79 -1.59
N GLY A 452 24.00 -27.31 -2.56
CA GLY A 452 22.94 -26.56 -3.22
C GLY A 452 21.72 -26.28 -2.32
N TYR A 453 21.48 -27.14 -1.33
CA TYR A 453 20.41 -26.96 -0.34
C TYR A 453 20.74 -25.82 0.62
N PHE A 454 21.93 -25.84 1.23
CA PHE A 454 22.37 -24.80 2.17
C PHE A 454 22.55 -23.44 1.48
N THR A 455 23.13 -23.42 0.27
CA THR A 455 23.25 -22.20 -0.55
C THR A 455 21.89 -21.55 -0.84
N LYS A 456 20.86 -22.35 -1.23
CA LYS A 456 19.49 -21.85 -1.46
C LYS A 456 18.78 -21.39 -0.18
N TRP A 457 19.19 -21.88 0.97
CA TRP A 457 18.74 -21.39 2.27
C TRP A 457 19.50 -20.16 2.75
N GLY A 458 20.58 -19.75 2.06
CA GLY A 458 21.45 -18.66 2.47
C GLY A 458 22.41 -19.01 3.62
N LEU A 459 22.52 -20.29 4.00
CA LEU A 459 23.59 -20.79 4.86
C LEU A 459 24.81 -21.05 3.96
N LYS A 460 25.64 -20.02 3.78
CA LYS A 460 26.71 -19.98 2.76
C LYS A 460 27.84 -20.95 3.11
N PRO A 461 28.07 -22.04 2.35
CA PRO A 461 29.14 -22.99 2.66
C PRO A 461 30.50 -22.42 2.23
N GLU A 462 31.49 -22.46 3.12
CA GLU A 462 32.88 -22.15 2.80
C GLU A 462 33.49 -23.17 1.80
N PRO A 463 34.58 -22.83 1.08
CA PRO A 463 35.23 -23.74 0.12
C PRO A 463 35.54 -25.13 0.70
N ARG A 464 36.12 -25.22 1.90
CA ARG A 464 36.37 -26.49 2.62
C ARG A 464 35.10 -27.32 2.88
N THR A 465 33.96 -26.65 3.05
CA THR A 465 32.67 -27.30 3.30
C THR A 465 32.07 -27.84 2.00
N LEU A 466 32.24 -27.10 0.89
CA LEU A 466 31.85 -27.55 -0.44
C LEU A 466 32.67 -28.78 -0.87
N GLU A 467 33.98 -28.77 -0.61
CA GLU A 467 34.89 -29.88 -0.89
C GLU A 467 34.49 -31.15 -0.13
N GLU A 468 34.29 -31.07 1.19
CA GLU A 468 33.82 -32.21 2.00
C GLU A 468 32.45 -32.73 1.55
N MET A 469 31.49 -31.85 1.23
CA MET A 469 30.17 -32.26 0.73
C MET A 469 30.21 -32.83 -0.70
N SER A 470 31.23 -32.51 -1.50
CA SER A 470 31.38 -33.00 -2.88
C SER A 470 31.63 -34.51 -2.97
N LYS A 471 32.10 -35.12 -1.88
CA LYS A 471 32.36 -36.57 -1.76
C LYS A 471 31.09 -37.43 -1.81
N TYR A 472 29.91 -36.81 -1.73
CA TYR A 472 28.61 -37.49 -1.76
C TYR A 472 27.88 -37.25 -3.10
N PRO A 473 27.04 -38.19 -3.57
CA PRO A 473 26.28 -38.00 -4.79
C PRO A 473 25.29 -36.83 -4.69
N LEU A 474 25.05 -36.17 -5.81
CA LEU A 474 24.12 -35.04 -5.88
C LEU A 474 22.66 -35.44 -5.52
N PRO A 475 21.86 -34.50 -4.99
CA PRO A 475 20.42 -34.66 -4.82
C PRO A 475 19.70 -34.99 -6.13
N THR A 476 18.77 -35.94 -6.09
CA THR A 476 17.87 -36.25 -7.21
C THR A 476 16.61 -35.36 -7.24
N ARG A 477 16.41 -34.54 -6.21
CA ARG A 477 15.33 -33.55 -6.10
C ARG A 477 15.78 -32.34 -5.29
N ASP A 478 15.07 -31.21 -5.42
CA ASP A 478 15.29 -30.05 -4.57
C ASP A 478 14.70 -30.28 -3.18
N TYR A 479 15.55 -30.44 -2.15
CA TYR A 479 15.08 -30.61 -0.79
C TYR A 479 14.54 -29.31 -0.16
N THR A 480 14.79 -28.14 -0.76
CA THR A 480 14.28 -26.85 -0.25
C THR A 480 12.77 -26.64 -0.49
N THR A 481 12.14 -27.54 -1.25
CA THR A 481 10.69 -27.62 -1.47
C THR A 481 10.02 -28.71 -0.63
N VAL A 482 10.76 -29.41 0.25
CA VAL A 482 10.16 -30.42 1.13
C VAL A 482 9.16 -29.75 2.08
N PRO A 483 7.89 -30.22 2.12
CA PRO A 483 6.89 -29.67 3.02
C PRO A 483 7.20 -30.05 4.46
N VAL A 484 7.08 -29.06 5.36
CA VAL A 484 7.33 -29.20 6.80
C VAL A 484 6.26 -28.46 7.58
N TYR A 485 6.06 -28.83 8.86
CA TYR A 485 5.01 -28.26 9.73
C TYR A 485 3.62 -28.26 9.04
N GLY A 486 3.28 -29.40 8.44
CA GLY A 486 2.04 -29.59 7.69
C GLY A 486 2.02 -28.96 6.29
N GLY A 487 3.16 -28.52 5.76
CA GLY A 487 3.38 -27.94 4.42
C GLY A 487 2.71 -28.67 3.24
N ARG A 488 2.58 -27.98 2.11
CA ARG A 488 2.38 -28.55 0.77
C ARG A 488 3.41 -27.93 -0.13
#